data_AF-A0A2N7W975-F1
#
_entry.id   AF-A0A2N7W975-F1
#
_cell.length_a   1.000
_cell.length_b   1.000
_cell.length_c   1.000
_cell.angle_alpha   90.00
_cell.angle_beta   90.00
_cell.angle_gamma   90.00
#
_symmetry.space_group_name_H-M   'P 1'
#
loop_
_entity.id
_entity.type
_entity.pdbx_description
1 polymer ?
#
loop_
_entity_poly.entity_id
_entity_poly.type
_entity_poly.pdbx_seq_one_letter_code
_entity_poly.pdbx_strand_id
1 'polypeptide(L)'
;MTASEMLDILDDVRFYDYQFKVVETNGLPAYLQATYLEPDIVTGAPEVQHTRKWQLSRHMTKSEFVQTAFKCCITSMEHRTREHFRYKGAAVFGPHFDVDALFELCQARQFDYREAA
;
A
#
# COMPACT_ATOMS: atom_id res chain seq x y z
N MET A 1 3.85 -20.11 12.57
CA MET A 1 3.05 -20.16 11.34
C MET A 1 3.98 -20.41 10.15
N THR A 2 3.69 -21.44 9.38
CA THR A 2 4.39 -21.81 8.15
C THR A 2 3.85 -21.02 6.95
N ALA A 3 4.55 -21.03 5.82
CA ALA A 3 4.05 -20.38 4.60
C ALA A 3 2.78 -21.05 4.07
N SER A 4 2.69 -22.38 4.13
CA SER A 4 1.47 -23.12 3.73
C SER A 4 0.27 -22.67 4.57
N GLU A 5 0.41 -22.63 5.90
CA GLU A 5 -0.66 -22.16 6.78
C GLU A 5 -1.08 -20.71 6.46
N MET A 6 -0.14 -19.84 6.09
CA MET A 6 -0.44 -18.46 5.68
C MET A 6 -1.21 -18.41 4.37
N LEU A 7 -0.85 -19.23 3.38
CA LEU A 7 -1.56 -19.31 2.10
C LEU A 7 -2.99 -19.82 2.31
N ASP A 8 -3.17 -20.87 3.12
CA ASP A 8 -4.50 -21.39 3.47
C ASP A 8 -5.37 -20.30 4.12
N ILE A 9 -4.79 -19.45 4.98
CA ILE A 9 -5.52 -18.31 5.56
C ILE A 9 -5.87 -17.25 4.49
N LEU A 10 -4.97 -16.98 3.54
CA LEU A 10 -5.22 -16.00 2.48
C LEU A 10 -6.30 -16.47 1.48
N ASP A 11 -6.48 -17.78 1.32
CA ASP A 11 -7.57 -18.33 0.50
C ASP A 11 -8.96 -17.96 1.03
N ASP A 12 -9.08 -17.58 2.31
CA ASP A 12 -10.31 -17.05 2.92
C ASP A 12 -10.41 -15.51 2.88
N VAL A 13 -9.33 -14.81 2.52
CA VAL A 13 -9.28 -13.34 2.48
C VAL A 13 -9.71 -12.84 1.11
N ARG A 14 -10.68 -11.90 1.08
CA ARG A 14 -11.12 -11.23 -0.14
C ARG A 14 -11.09 -9.72 0.04
N PHE A 15 -10.54 -9.03 -0.95
CA PHE A 15 -10.55 -7.57 -1.00
C PHE A 15 -10.48 -7.10 -2.45
N TYR A 16 -11.62 -6.69 -3.02
CA TYR A 16 -11.75 -6.33 -4.44
C TYR A 16 -11.08 -7.39 -5.35
N ASP A 17 -10.21 -6.96 -6.25
CA ASP A 17 -9.44 -7.75 -7.22
C ASP A 17 -8.03 -8.10 -6.72
N TYR A 18 -7.74 -7.94 -5.42
CA TYR A 18 -6.41 -8.17 -4.87
C TYR A 18 -6.10 -9.66 -4.86
N GLN A 19 -4.93 -9.99 -5.42
CA GLN A 19 -4.32 -11.30 -5.33
C GLN A 19 -3.18 -11.25 -4.34
N PHE A 20 -3.31 -11.98 -3.23
CA PHE A 20 -2.29 -12.02 -2.18
C PHE A 20 -1.26 -13.11 -2.46
N LYS A 21 -0.01 -12.85 -2.10
CA LYS A 21 1.07 -13.84 -2.11
C LYS A 21 1.94 -13.71 -0.87
N VAL A 22 2.44 -14.84 -0.39
CA VAL A 22 3.54 -14.90 0.57
C VAL A 22 4.79 -15.26 -0.21
N VAL A 23 5.83 -14.42 -0.09
CA VAL A 23 7.13 -14.70 -0.65
C VAL A 23 8.02 -15.29 0.43
N GLU A 24 8.67 -16.40 0.09
CA GLU A 24 9.57 -17.11 0.99
C GLU A 24 11.04 -16.79 0.68
N THR A 25 11.87 -16.83 1.71
CA THR A 25 13.34 -16.79 1.61
C THR A 25 13.89 -17.91 2.47
N ASN A 26 14.71 -18.80 1.89
CA ASN A 26 15.28 -19.97 2.57
C ASN A 26 14.23 -20.87 3.26
N GLY A 27 13.05 -21.03 2.64
CA GLY A 27 11.95 -21.83 3.18
C GLY A 27 11.22 -21.21 4.37
N LEU A 28 11.39 -19.90 4.60
CA LEU A 28 10.69 -19.14 5.63
C LEU A 28 9.90 -17.99 5.00
N PRO A 29 8.67 -17.67 5.49
CA PRO A 29 7.95 -16.49 5.04
C PRO A 29 8.79 -15.24 5.24
N ALA A 30 9.10 -14.55 4.15
CA ALA A 30 9.83 -13.29 4.19
C ALA A 30 8.85 -12.12 4.23
N TYR A 31 7.89 -12.07 3.29
CA TYR A 31 6.92 -10.99 3.26
C TYR A 31 5.60 -11.36 2.58
N LEU A 32 4.53 -10.67 2.99
CA LEU A 32 3.26 -10.58 2.29
C LEU A 32 3.32 -9.45 1.25
N GLN A 33 2.76 -9.68 0.07
CA GLN A 33 2.49 -8.65 -0.93
C GLN A 33 1.19 -9.00 -1.66
N ALA A 34 0.47 -8.00 -2.16
CA ALA A 34 -0.66 -8.19 -3.04
C ALA A 34 -0.44 -7.53 -4.41
N THR A 35 -1.22 -7.96 -5.39
CA THR A 35 -1.29 -7.37 -6.73
C THR A 35 -2.72 -7.14 -7.15
N TYR A 36 -2.96 -6.16 -8.01
CA TYR A 36 -4.27 -5.82 -8.56
C TYR A 36 -4.07 -5.20 -9.96
N LEU A 37 -5.14 -5.12 -10.76
CA LEU A 37 -5.06 -4.54 -12.10
C LEU A 37 -5.61 -3.11 -12.06
N GLU A 38 -4.78 -2.13 -12.42
CA GLU A 38 -5.22 -0.74 -12.51
C GLU A 38 -4.46 -0.03 -13.63
N PRO A 39 -5.10 0.92 -14.34
CA PRO A 39 -4.40 1.80 -15.26
C PRO A 39 -3.29 2.57 -14.54
N ASP A 40 -2.09 2.58 -15.12
CA ASP A 40 -1.00 3.41 -14.62
C ASP A 40 -1.37 4.90 -14.66
N ILE A 41 -1.05 5.64 -13.61
CA ILE A 41 -1.50 7.01 -13.43
C ILE A 41 -0.80 8.01 -14.37
N VAL A 42 0.30 7.60 -15.00
CA VAL A 42 1.09 8.39 -15.94
C VAL A 42 0.76 8.03 -17.38
N THR A 43 0.72 6.74 -17.72
CA THR A 43 0.54 6.23 -19.09
C THR A 43 -0.92 5.91 -19.42
N GLY A 44 -1.75 5.61 -18.42
CA GLY A 44 -3.13 5.16 -18.59
C GLY A 44 -3.27 3.72 -19.09
N ALA A 45 -2.18 2.98 -19.27
CA ALA A 45 -2.22 1.59 -19.71
C ALA A 45 -2.61 0.66 -18.54
N PRO A 46 -3.46 -0.36 -18.76
CA PRO A 46 -3.74 -1.35 -17.73
C PRO A 46 -2.47 -2.11 -17.33
N GLU A 47 -2.08 -2.02 -16.06
CA GLU A 47 -0.86 -2.63 -15.55
C GLU A 47 -1.12 -3.37 -14.23
N VAL A 48 -0.33 -4.42 -13.99
CA VAL A 48 -0.34 -5.11 -12.71
C VAL A 48 0.40 -4.24 -11.70
N GLN A 49 -0.35 -3.72 -10.74
CA GLN A 49 0.20 -2.92 -9.64
C GLN A 49 0.63 -3.82 -8.48
N HIS A 50 1.62 -3.37 -7.74
CA HIS A 50 2.20 -4.10 -6.62
C HIS A 50 2.08 -3.29 -5.33
N THR A 51 1.58 -3.92 -4.27
CA THR A 51 1.61 -3.29 -2.94
C THR A 51 3.02 -3.28 -2.35
N ARG A 52 3.19 -2.55 -1.24
CA ARG A 52 4.37 -2.68 -0.39
C ARG A 52 4.57 -4.14 0.07
N LYS A 53 5.83 -4.50 0.32
CA LYS A 53 6.25 -5.75 0.96
C LYS A 53 6.12 -5.64 2.48
N TRP A 54 5.34 -6.52 3.10
CA TRP A 54 5.10 -6.56 4.54
C TRP A 54 5.85 -7.71 5.17
N GLN A 55 6.94 -7.42 5.90
CA GLN A 55 7.76 -8.45 6.54
C GLN A 55 6.93 -9.31 7.50
N LEU A 56 7.16 -10.61 7.46
CA LEU A 56 6.41 -11.58 8.26
C LEU A 56 7.31 -12.22 9.32
N SER A 57 6.71 -12.61 10.45
CA SER A 57 7.38 -13.37 11.51
C SER A 57 6.79 -14.76 11.59
N ARG A 58 7.64 -15.80 11.68
CA ARG A 58 7.17 -17.17 11.91
C ARG A 58 6.44 -17.36 13.25
N HIS A 59 6.62 -16.42 14.17
CA HIS A 59 6.01 -16.45 15.51
C HIS A 59 4.66 -15.72 15.58
N MET A 60 4.20 -15.13 14.46
CA MET A 60 2.92 -14.43 14.43
C MET A 60 1.73 -15.40 14.56
N THR A 61 0.69 -14.92 15.22
CA THR A 61 -0.62 -15.57 15.33
C THR A 61 -1.45 -15.37 14.06
N LYS A 62 -2.51 -16.19 13.89
CA LYS A 62 -3.49 -16.01 12.79
C LYS A 62 -4.06 -14.60 12.77
N SER A 63 -4.40 -14.05 13.93
CA SER A 63 -4.96 -12.69 14.04
C SER A 63 -3.98 -11.61 13.61
N GLU A 64 -2.70 -11.72 13.98
CA GLU A 64 -1.67 -10.77 13.51
C GLU A 64 -1.48 -10.86 12.00
N PHE A 65 -1.55 -12.06 11.42
CA PHE A 65 -1.38 -12.26 9.98
C PHE A 65 -2.55 -11.67 9.19
N VAL A 66 -3.79 -11.96 9.60
CA VAL A 66 -4.99 -11.37 8.98
C VAL A 66 -4.99 -9.84 9.12
N GLN A 67 -4.60 -9.31 10.27
CA GLN A 67 -4.48 -7.86 10.45
C GLN A 67 -3.37 -7.25 9.58
N THR A 68 -2.29 -7.98 9.33
CA THR A 68 -1.23 -7.56 8.40
C THR A 68 -1.77 -7.49 6.97
N ALA A 69 -2.54 -8.50 6.52
CA ALA A 69 -3.21 -8.46 5.22
C ALA A 69 -4.20 -7.29 5.12
N PHE A 70 -4.99 -7.05 6.17
CA PHE A 70 -5.89 -5.90 6.23
C PHE A 70 -5.14 -4.56 6.13
N LYS A 71 -3.98 -4.41 6.79
CA LYS A 71 -3.13 -3.22 6.64
C LYS A 71 -2.54 -3.09 5.26
N CYS A 72 -2.17 -4.18 4.60
CA CYS A 72 -1.78 -4.16 3.19
C CYS A 72 -2.87 -3.54 2.31
N CYS A 73 -4.14 -3.95 2.51
CA CYS A 73 -5.28 -3.42 1.76
C CYS A 73 -5.50 -1.93 2.01
N ILE A 74 -5.55 -1.52 3.28
CA ILE A 74 -5.80 -0.11 3.64
C ILE A 74 -4.70 0.78 3.07
N THR A 75 -3.43 0.43 3.28
CA THR A 75 -2.30 1.23 2.79
C THR A 75 -2.32 1.34 1.27
N SER A 76 -2.69 0.26 0.57
CA SER A 76 -2.80 0.28 -0.89
C SER A 76 -3.97 1.15 -1.37
N MET A 77 -5.16 1.05 -0.76
CA MET A 77 -6.28 1.91 -1.13
C MET A 77 -6.06 3.38 -0.81
N GLU A 78 -5.37 3.67 0.28
CA GLU A 78 -5.00 5.04 0.64
C GLU A 78 -4.06 5.65 -0.41
N HIS A 79 -3.06 4.86 -0.86
CA HIS A 79 -2.19 5.23 -1.98
C HIS A 79 -2.99 5.52 -3.26
N ARG A 80 -3.86 4.59 -3.67
CA ARG A 80 -4.73 4.79 -4.85
C ARG A 80 -5.64 6.01 -4.71
N THR A 81 -6.18 6.23 -3.51
CA THR A 81 -7.00 7.41 -3.21
C THR A 81 -6.22 8.70 -3.45
N ARG A 82 -4.96 8.75 -3.01
CA ARG A 82 -4.07 9.90 -3.24
C ARG A 82 -3.74 10.15 -4.71
N GLU A 83 -3.54 9.09 -5.49
CA GLU A 83 -3.26 9.19 -6.93
C GLU A 83 -4.47 9.70 -7.73
N HIS A 84 -5.67 9.30 -7.35
CA HIS A 84 -6.91 9.67 -8.05
C HIS A 84 -7.57 10.95 -7.52
N PHE A 85 -7.21 11.42 -6.31
CA PHE A 85 -7.75 12.67 -5.78
C PHE A 85 -7.11 13.90 -6.44
N ARG A 86 -7.85 14.58 -7.31
CA ARG A 86 -7.35 15.72 -8.09
C ARG A 86 -7.91 17.05 -7.58
N TYR A 87 -7.02 18.03 -7.38
CA TYR A 87 -7.35 19.44 -7.21
C TYR A 87 -6.79 20.23 -8.39
N LYS A 88 -7.66 21.00 -9.08
CA LYS A 88 -7.30 21.73 -10.32
C LYS A 88 -6.62 20.83 -11.37
N GLY A 89 -7.08 19.58 -11.47
CA GLY A 89 -6.54 18.58 -12.40
C GLY A 89 -5.24 17.90 -11.95
N ALA A 90 -4.61 18.33 -10.86
CA ALA A 90 -3.36 17.75 -10.33
C ALA A 90 -3.62 16.85 -9.11
N ALA A 91 -2.86 15.74 -8.94
CA ALA A 91 -2.96 14.89 -7.74
C ALA A 91 -2.14 15.50 -6.61
N VAL A 92 -2.71 16.48 -5.91
CA VAL A 92 -2.01 17.25 -4.86
C VAL A 92 -1.62 16.45 -3.63
N PHE A 93 -2.12 15.22 -3.50
CA PHE A 93 -1.69 14.28 -2.45
C PHE A 93 -0.87 13.13 -3.00
N GLY A 94 -0.38 13.23 -4.25
CA GLY A 94 0.37 12.19 -4.94
C GLY A 94 1.45 11.54 -4.05
N PRO A 95 1.46 10.20 -3.92
CA PRO A 95 2.40 9.51 -3.03
C PRO A 95 3.83 9.43 -3.61
N HIS A 96 4.01 9.82 -4.87
CA HIS A 96 5.28 9.78 -5.61
C HIS A 96 5.99 11.13 -5.69
N PHE A 97 5.55 12.13 -4.92
CA PHE A 97 6.28 13.39 -4.87
C PHE A 97 7.69 13.18 -4.34
N ASP A 98 8.63 13.90 -4.94
CA ASP A 98 10.02 13.96 -4.50
C ASP A 98 10.06 14.47 -3.05
N VAL A 99 10.66 13.68 -2.16
CA VAL A 99 10.70 13.99 -0.72
C VAL A 99 11.55 15.23 -0.42
N ASP A 100 12.57 15.52 -1.22
CA ASP A 100 13.40 16.72 -1.08
C ASP A 100 12.62 17.95 -1.58
N ALA A 101 11.82 17.83 -2.63
CA ALA A 101 10.91 18.89 -3.04
C ALA A 101 9.83 19.19 -1.97
N LEU A 102 9.31 18.16 -1.31
CA LEU A 102 8.41 18.33 -0.17
C LEU A 102 9.11 18.98 1.03
N PHE A 103 10.38 18.66 1.27
CA PHE A 103 11.19 19.30 2.30
C PHE A 103 11.35 20.80 2.02
N GLU A 104 11.65 21.19 0.78
CA GLU A 104 11.76 22.61 0.41
C GLU A 104 10.43 23.37 0.62
N LEU A 105 9.27 22.74 0.34
CA LEU A 105 7.96 23.32 0.65
C LEU A 105 7.78 23.58 2.15
N CYS A 106 8.20 22.62 2.99
CA CYS A 106 8.18 22.77 4.44
C CYS A 106 9.10 23.92 4.91
N GLN A 107 10.31 24.00 4.35
CA GLN A 107 11.29 25.05 4.67
C GLN A 107 10.79 26.45 4.27
N ALA A 108 10.05 26.56 3.17
CA ALA A 108 9.43 27.80 2.72
C ALA A 108 8.27 28.27 3.63
N ARG A 109 7.80 27.42 4.57
CA ARG A 109 6.73 27.74 5.54
C ARG A 109 5.42 28.23 4.88
N GLN A 110 5.08 27.67 3.73
CA GLN A 110 3.84 28.01 3.00
C GLN A 110 2.63 27.30 3.62
N PHE A 111 2.25 27.71 4.82
CA PHE A 111 1.12 27.13 5.54
C PHE A 111 -0.20 27.81 5.14
N ASP A 112 -1.24 27.00 4.94
CA ASP A 112 -2.64 27.44 4.86
C ASP A 112 -3.33 27.06 6.18
N TYR A 113 -3.69 28.05 6.99
CA TYR A 113 -4.27 27.85 8.32
C TYR A 113 -5.43 28.81 8.56
N ARG A 114 -6.34 28.41 9.45
CA ARG A 114 -7.43 29.28 9.91
C ARG A 114 -6.87 30.34 10.84
N GLU A 115 -7.28 31.59 10.64
CA GLU A 115 -7.04 32.64 11.63
C GLU A 115 -7.77 32.31 12.94
N ALA A 116 -7.20 32.74 14.07
CA ALA A 116 -7.87 32.62 15.35
C ALA A 116 -9.15 33.46 15.32
N ALA A 117 -10.27 32.85 15.70
CA ALA A 117 -11.58 33.49 15.75
C ALA A 117 -11.63 34.64 16.78
#